data_AF-A0A2M8NEM1-F1
#
_entry.id   AF-A0A2M8NEM1-F1
#
_cell.length_a   1.000
_cell.length_b   1.000
_cell.length_c   1.000
_cell.angle_alpha   90.00
_cell.angle_beta   90.00
_cell.angle_gamma   90.00
#
_symmetry.space_group_name_H-M   'P 1'
#
loop_
_entity.id
_entity.type
_entity.pdbx_description
1 polymer ?
#
loop_
_entity_poly.entity_id
_entity_poly.type
_entity_poly.pdbx_seq_one_letter_code
_entity_poly.pdbx_strand_id
1 'polypeptide(L)'
;VLESPEYTRIKSPLAIALGQSVDGTPVAAALDSMPHLLIAGTTGSGKSVCVNAIIGSLLLRNTPDRLKFIMVDPKRVELTGYNGIPHLIAPVVVEHERAVGVLKWLTREMD
;
A
#
# COMPACT_ATOMS: atom_id res chain seq x y z
N VAL A 1 11.51 -13.02 0.63
CA VAL A 1 11.02 -12.09 1.68
C VAL A 1 9.67 -12.52 2.22
N LEU A 2 8.63 -12.66 1.38
CA LEU A 2 7.29 -13.08 1.85
C LEU A 2 7.27 -14.44 2.56
N GLU A 3 8.12 -15.38 2.15
CA GLU A 3 8.25 -16.69 2.78
C GLU A 3 9.20 -16.70 3.98
N SER A 4 9.85 -15.57 4.28
CA SER A 4 10.89 -15.55 5.32
C SER A 4 10.28 -15.52 6.72
N PRO A 5 11.02 -16.01 7.74
CA PRO A 5 10.59 -15.91 9.12
C PRO A 5 10.34 -14.47 9.58
N GLU A 6 11.11 -13.49 9.08
CA GLU A 6 10.98 -12.07 9.41
C GLU A 6 9.60 -11.52 9.02
N TYR A 7 9.08 -11.92 7.86
CA TYR A 7 7.75 -11.52 7.42
C TYR A 7 6.64 -12.36 8.07
N THR A 8 6.78 -13.69 8.08
CA THR A 8 5.73 -14.61 8.57
C THR A 8 5.48 -14.52 10.09
N ARG A 9 6.46 -14.06 10.87
CA ARG A 9 6.30 -13.81 12.32
C ARG A 9 5.51 -12.54 12.63
N ILE A 10 5.45 -11.56 11.72
CA ILE A 10 4.67 -10.32 11.94
C ILE A 10 3.18 -10.67 11.93
N LYS A 11 2.49 -10.55 13.06
CA LYS A 11 1.07 -10.91 13.17
C LYS A 11 0.11 -9.83 12.68
N SER A 12 0.56 -8.57 12.65
CA SER A 12 -0.25 -7.44 12.18
C SER A 12 -0.80 -7.68 10.77
N PRO A 13 -2.11 -7.44 10.50
CA PRO A 13 -2.68 -7.55 9.16
C PRO A 13 -2.02 -6.59 8.17
N LEU A 14 -1.37 -5.52 8.64
CA LEU A 14 -0.69 -4.53 7.83
C LEU A 14 0.82 -4.82 7.67
N ALA A 15 1.22 -6.09 7.73
CA ALA A 15 2.60 -6.50 7.46
C ALA A 15 2.97 -6.28 5.99
N ILE A 16 4.09 -5.61 5.75
CA ILE A 16 4.63 -5.27 4.44
C ILE A 16 6.05 -5.83 4.28
N ALA A 17 6.32 -6.45 3.14
CA ALA A 17 7.67 -6.88 2.76
C ALA A 17 8.40 -5.73 2.08
N LEU A 18 9.52 -5.28 2.66
CA LEU A 18 10.30 -4.15 2.15
C LEU A 18 11.41 -4.57 1.19
N GLY A 19 11.98 -5.76 1.40
CA GLY A 19 13.04 -6.27 0.52
C GLY A 19 14.11 -7.03 1.29
N GLN A 20 15.36 -6.80 0.94
CA GLN A 20 16.54 -7.37 1.60
C GLN A 20 17.49 -6.24 2.00
N SER A 21 18.15 -6.43 3.12
CA SER A 21 19.27 -5.60 3.57
C SER A 21 20.53 -5.89 2.73
N VAL A 22 21.58 -5.10 2.92
CA VAL A 22 22.86 -5.22 2.20
C VAL A 22 23.55 -6.57 2.41
N ASP A 23 23.27 -7.23 3.53
CA ASP A 23 23.74 -8.57 3.90
C ASP A 23 22.82 -9.69 3.41
N GLY A 24 21.77 -9.36 2.64
CA GLY A 24 20.78 -10.31 2.12
C GLY A 24 19.68 -10.67 3.13
N THR A 25 19.74 -10.17 4.36
CA THR A 25 18.72 -10.44 5.38
C THR A 25 17.35 -9.90 4.92
N PRO A 26 16.28 -10.71 4.88
CA PRO A 26 14.95 -10.23 4.54
C PRO A 26 14.45 -9.17 5.50
N VAL A 27 13.86 -8.10 4.98
CA VAL A 27 13.33 -6.99 5.75
C VAL A 27 11.83 -6.88 5.54
N ALA A 28 11.09 -6.89 6.65
CA ALA A 28 9.66 -6.70 6.70
C ALA A 28 9.30 -5.80 7.89
N ALA A 29 8.18 -5.10 7.78
CA ALA A 29 7.68 -4.20 8.82
C ALA A 29 6.16 -4.29 8.92
N ALA A 30 5.59 -3.74 9.99
CA ALA A 30 4.16 -3.62 10.17
C ALA A 30 3.75 -2.15 10.04
N LEU A 31 2.85 -1.82 9.12
CA LEU A 31 2.48 -0.43 8.85
C LEU A 31 1.71 0.22 10.01
N ASP A 32 1.01 -0.54 10.85
CA ASP A 32 0.37 -0.04 12.07
C ASP A 32 1.39 0.47 13.13
N SER A 33 2.60 -0.08 13.16
CA SER A 33 3.67 0.44 14.02
C SER A 33 4.26 1.76 13.52
N MET A 34 4.02 2.10 12.25
CA MET A 34 4.42 3.33 11.57
C MET A 34 3.20 3.85 10.81
N PRO A 35 2.19 4.41 11.51
CA PRO A 35 0.81 4.49 11.03
C PRO A 35 0.64 5.21 9.69
N HIS A 36 1.63 6.02 9.30
CA HIS A 36 1.74 6.63 7.98
C HIS A 36 3.16 6.46 7.43
N LEU A 37 3.25 6.23 6.12
CA LEU A 37 4.50 6.01 5.40
C LEU A 37 4.64 7.02 4.25
N LEU A 38 5.79 7.70 4.17
CA LEU A 38 6.17 8.54 3.05
C LEU A 38 7.22 7.83 2.20
N ILE A 39 6.95 7.69 0.90
CA ILE A 39 7.89 7.09 -0.07
C ILE A 39 8.28 8.14 -1.11
N ALA A 40 9.58 8.41 -1.21
CA ALA A 40 10.16 9.34 -2.18
C ALA A 40 11.27 8.66 -2.99
N GLY A 41 11.46 9.11 -4.24
CA GLY A 41 12.47 8.58 -5.15
C GLY A 41 12.35 9.19 -6.54
N THR A 42 13.46 9.25 -7.26
CA THR A 42 13.53 9.74 -8.65
C THR A 42 12.97 8.70 -9.63
N THR A 43 12.69 9.09 -10.87
CA THR A 43 12.33 8.14 -11.93
C THR A 43 13.41 7.06 -12.09
N GLY A 44 13.00 5.80 -12.16
CA GLY A 44 13.92 4.66 -12.27
C GLY A 44 14.51 4.15 -10.95
N SER A 45 14.29 4.84 -9.82
CA SER A 45 14.79 4.41 -8.49
C SER A 45 14.04 3.21 -7.87
N GLY A 46 12.99 2.72 -8.53
CA GLY A 46 12.18 1.60 -8.02
C GLY A 46 11.01 2.00 -7.12
N LYS A 47 10.69 3.30 -6.97
CA LYS A 47 9.52 3.79 -6.19
C LYS A 47 8.23 3.03 -6.52
N SER A 48 7.92 2.89 -7.81
CA SER A 48 6.69 2.24 -8.26
C SER A 48 6.67 0.74 -7.94
N VAL A 49 7.81 0.07 -8.08
CA VAL A 49 7.96 -1.34 -7.69
C VAL A 49 7.76 -1.51 -6.19
N CYS A 50 8.33 -0.61 -5.38
CA CYS A 50 8.17 -0.60 -3.92
C CYS A 50 6.69 -0.43 -3.51
N VAL A 51 5.97 0.53 -4.11
CA VAL A 51 4.53 0.72 -3.86
C VAL A 51 3.73 -0.53 -4.20
N ASN A 52 3.99 -1.16 -5.34
CA ASN A 52 3.33 -2.40 -5.74
C ASN A 52 3.66 -3.57 -4.80
N ALA A 53 4.90 -3.68 -4.31
CA ALA A 53 5.30 -4.69 -3.33
C ALA A 53 4.56 -4.52 -1.99
N ILE A 54 4.35 -3.27 -1.55
CA ILE A 54 3.56 -2.95 -0.36
C ILE A 54 2.09 -3.34 -0.57
N ILE A 55 1.46 -2.91 -1.67
CA ILE A 55 0.06 -3.24 -1.98
C ILE A 55 -0.11 -4.76 -2.07
N GLY A 56 0.78 -5.44 -2.79
CA GLY A 56 0.77 -6.90 -2.91
C GLY A 56 0.91 -7.61 -1.57
N SER A 57 1.80 -7.15 -0.70
CA SER A 57 1.95 -7.69 0.66
C SER A 57 0.66 -7.60 1.46
N LEU A 58 -0.06 -6.48 1.34
CA LEU A 58 -1.32 -6.26 2.02
C LEU A 58 -2.45 -7.12 1.44
N LEU A 59 -2.54 -7.24 0.11
CA LEU A 59 -3.55 -8.05 -0.58
C LEU A 59 -3.40 -9.54 -0.27
N LEU A 60 -2.17 -10.06 -0.20
CA LEU A 60 -1.90 -11.47 0.09
C LEU A 60 -2.33 -11.88 1.52
N ARG A 61 -2.49 -10.92 2.42
CA ARG A 61 -2.82 -11.19 3.83
C ARG A 61 -4.27 -10.89 4.20
N ASN A 62 -4.95 -10.07 3.43
CA ASN A 62 -6.22 -9.50 3.84
C ASN A 62 -7.32 -9.80 2.83
N THR A 63 -8.46 -10.26 3.34
CA THR A 63 -9.69 -10.31 2.56
C THR A 63 -10.27 -8.90 2.38
N PRO A 64 -11.14 -8.69 1.38
CA PRO A 64 -11.79 -7.39 1.15
C PRO A 64 -12.57 -6.85 2.34
N ASP A 65 -13.03 -7.71 3.26
CA ASP A 65 -13.77 -7.28 4.45
C ASP A 65 -12.86 -6.77 5.58
N ARG A 66 -11.57 -7.11 5.53
CA ARG A 66 -10.57 -6.73 6.55
C ARG A 66 -9.70 -5.56 6.12
N LEU A 67 -9.57 -5.34 4.82
CA LEU A 67 -8.77 -4.25 4.25
C LEU A 67 -9.50 -3.63 3.07
N LYS A 68 -9.60 -2.31 3.12
CA LYS A 68 -10.11 -1.50 2.03
C LYS A 68 -9.06 -0.52 1.54
N PHE A 69 -9.04 -0.29 0.23
CA PHE A 69 -8.16 0.68 -0.41
C PHE A 69 -8.96 1.85 -0.97
N ILE A 70 -8.37 3.03 -0.80
CA ILE A 70 -8.65 4.21 -1.60
C ILE A 70 -7.34 4.56 -2.30
N MET A 71 -7.36 4.57 -3.63
CA MET A 71 -6.18 4.82 -4.44
C MET A 71 -6.35 6.12 -5.22
N VAL A 72 -5.31 6.95 -5.19
CA VAL A 72 -5.27 8.25 -5.87
C VAL A 72 -4.06 8.26 -6.80
N ASP A 73 -4.29 8.32 -8.11
CA ASP A 73 -3.25 8.34 -9.15
C ASP A 73 -3.56 9.40 -10.21
N PRO A 74 -3.25 10.68 -9.94
CA PRO A 74 -3.56 11.77 -10.84
C PRO A 74 -2.81 11.70 -12.17
N LYS A 75 -1.69 10.96 -12.21
CA LYS A 75 -0.88 10.80 -13.42
C LYS A 75 -1.28 9.57 -14.23
N ARG A 76 -2.11 8.69 -13.67
CA ARG A 76 -2.57 7.43 -14.28
C ARG A 76 -1.44 6.48 -14.67
N VAL A 77 -0.34 6.50 -13.93
CA VAL A 77 0.88 5.76 -14.30
C VAL A 77 0.99 4.43 -13.55
N GLU A 78 0.52 4.35 -12.31
CA GLU A 78 0.93 3.30 -11.38
C GLU A 78 -0.26 2.52 -10.81
N LEU A 79 -1.32 3.20 -10.36
CA LEU A 79 -2.37 2.57 -9.57
C LEU A 79 -3.60 2.19 -10.38
N THR A 80 -3.78 2.76 -11.58
CA THR A 80 -4.96 2.50 -12.44
C THR A 80 -5.16 1.01 -12.73
N GLY A 81 -4.09 0.22 -12.74
CA GLY A 81 -4.14 -1.24 -12.93
C GLY A 81 -4.83 -2.02 -11.81
N TYR A 82 -5.04 -1.41 -10.64
CA TYR A 82 -5.79 -2.03 -9.53
C TYR A 82 -7.30 -1.87 -9.64
N ASN A 83 -7.81 -1.11 -10.62
CA ASN A 83 -9.25 -1.01 -10.81
C ASN A 83 -9.90 -2.39 -10.96
N GLY A 84 -11.00 -2.62 -10.24
CA GLY A 84 -11.75 -3.87 -10.27
C GLY A 84 -11.40 -4.87 -9.16
N ILE A 85 -10.36 -4.63 -8.35
CA ILE A 85 -10.13 -5.47 -7.17
C ILE A 85 -11.25 -5.25 -6.13
N PRO A 86 -11.68 -6.29 -5.40
CA PRO A 86 -12.78 -6.18 -4.43
C PRO A 86 -12.43 -5.35 -3.18
N HIS A 87 -11.15 -5.07 -2.96
CA HIS A 87 -10.67 -4.24 -1.85
C HIS A 87 -10.88 -2.74 -2.07
N LEU A 88 -11.11 -2.28 -3.30
CA LEU A 88 -11.31 -0.86 -3.58
C LEU A 88 -12.69 -0.37 -3.11
N ILE A 89 -12.73 0.73 -2.37
CA ILE A 89 -13.98 1.41 -1.96
C ILE A 89 -14.61 2.14 -3.16
N ALA A 90 -13.77 2.66 -4.05
CA ALA A 90 -14.15 3.37 -5.25
C ALA A 90 -13.11 3.12 -6.35
N PRO A 91 -13.44 3.37 -7.63
CA PRO A 91 -12.44 3.38 -8.70
C PRO A 91 -11.28 4.31 -8.35
N VAL A 92 -10.09 4.01 -8.88
CA VAL A 92 -8.88 4.80 -8.68
C VAL A 92 -9.15 6.25 -9.06
N VAL A 93 -8.90 7.16 -8.13
CA VAL A 93 -9.18 8.59 -8.28
C VAL A 93 -8.08 9.21 -9.13
N VAL A 94 -8.44 9.76 -10.28
CA VAL A 94 -7.50 10.37 -11.23
C VAL A 94 -7.65 11.89 -11.32
N GLU A 95 -8.80 12.43 -10.92
CA GLU A 95 -9.01 13.88 -10.87
C GLU A 95 -8.42 14.48 -9.57
N HIS A 96 -7.58 15.50 -9.71
CA HIS A 96 -6.93 16.15 -8.56
C HIS A 96 -7.95 16.78 -7.61
N GLU A 97 -9.00 17.38 -8.15
CA GLU A 97 -10.08 18.03 -7.42
C GLU A 97 -10.86 17.03 -6.55
N ARG A 98 -10.98 15.78 -7.02
CA ARG A 98 -11.67 14.72 -6.29
C ARG A 98 -10.84 14.16 -5.14
N ALA A 99 -9.50 14.20 -5.24
CA ALA A 99 -8.62 13.73 -4.16
C ALA A 99 -8.90 14.48 -2.84
N VAL A 100 -9.14 15.80 -2.90
CA VAL A 100 -9.49 16.60 -1.72
C VAL A 100 -10.81 16.14 -1.09
N GLY A 101 -11.83 15.87 -1.92
CA GLY A 101 -13.12 15.37 -1.43
C GLY A 101 -13.01 14.01 -0.75
N VAL A 102 -12.17 13.13 -1.29
CA VAL A 102 -11.90 11.80 -0.73
C VAL A 102 -11.17 11.87 0.61
N LEU A 103 -10.15 12.73 0.73
CA LEU A 103 -9.46 12.94 2.00
C LEU A 103 -10.39 13.54 3.08
N LYS A 104 -11.27 14.47 2.70
CA LYS A 104 -12.31 15.00 3.62
C LYS A 104 -13.33 13.95 4.05
N TRP A 105 -13.65 13.01 3.18
CA TRP A 105 -14.51 11.89 3.53
C TRP A 105 -13.78 10.95 4.52
N LEU A 106 -12.51 10.64 4.26
CA LEU A 106 -11.69 9.82 5.16
C LEU A 106 -11.61 10.41 6.58
N THR A 107 -11.45 11.72 6.72
CA THR A 107 -11.44 12.35 8.05
C THR A 107 -12.76 12.18 8.79
N ARG A 108 -13.90 12.17 8.09
CA ARG A 108 -15.23 11.97 8.70
C ARG A 108 -15.50 10.52 9.08
N GLU A 109 -14.91 9.57 8.36
CA GLU A 109 -15.00 8.14 8.67
C GLU A 109 -14.17 7.78 9.92
N MET A 110 -13.19 8.62 10.28
CA MET A 110 -12.37 8.47 11.48
C MET A 110 -13.02 9.04 12.74
N ASP A 111 -14.00 9.94 12.60
CA ASP A 111 -14.76 10.56 13.69
C ASP A 111 -15.90 9.63 14.18
#